data_AF-A0A961P2J2-F1
#
_entry.id   AF-A0A961P2J2-F1
#
_cell.length_a   1.000
_cell.length_b   1.000
_cell.length_c   1.000
_cell.angle_alpha   90.00
_cell.angle_beta   90.00
_cell.angle_gamma   90.00
#
_symmetry.space_group_name_H-M   'P 1'
#
loop_
_entity.id
_entity.type
_entity.pdbx_description
1 polymer ?
#
loop_
_entity_poly.entity_id
_entity_poly.type
_entity_poly.pdbx_seq_one_letter_code
_entity_poly.pdbx_strand_id
1 'polypeptide(L)'
;MSYFTEATSEDLVLSRLAPGVDPRFRQVMESAVRHLHAFVKEIEPTMAEWERAIGFLTATGQICDGKRQEWILASDTLGVSMLVDAINHRRPDGATENTVLGPFHVSGAPERENGDNICLDGKGAPCVVRGRVTDEAGAPVEGARIDVWQTNDDGFYDVQQTGIQPDMNMRGIFTSRADGSYDFVTTKPLPYSIPTDGPVGAMLEAMGRHPMRPAHIHYIVTAPGYETLVTHIFVDGDPYLDSDAVFGVKESLIVTFHEDAAGHRAEFDVRLKKLG
;
A
#
# COMPACT_ATOMS: atom_id res chain seq x y z
N MET A 1 5.82 5.46 46.47
CA MET A 1 6.45 5.86 45.21
C MET A 1 7.55 4.86 44.90
N SER A 2 7.44 4.10 43.82
CA SER A 2 8.56 3.32 43.32
C SER A 2 9.47 4.23 42.50
N TYR A 3 10.78 4.05 42.63
CA TYR A 3 11.77 4.69 41.75
C TYR A 3 11.91 3.88 40.46
N PHE A 4 12.43 4.52 39.41
CA PHE A 4 12.68 3.85 38.14
C PHE A 4 13.84 2.86 38.31
N THR A 5 13.56 1.59 38.11
CA THR A 5 14.55 0.53 37.90
C THR A 5 14.18 -0.23 36.63
N GLU A 6 15.10 -1.05 36.12
CA GLU A 6 14.79 -1.89 34.97
C GLU A 6 13.53 -2.75 35.21
N ALA A 7 13.46 -3.42 36.37
CA ALA A 7 12.34 -4.26 36.76
C ALA A 7 11.00 -3.49 36.86
N THR A 8 11.00 -2.25 37.33
CA THR A 8 9.78 -1.45 37.57
C THR A 8 9.47 -0.42 36.48
N SER A 9 10.29 -0.35 35.44
CA SER A 9 10.26 0.73 34.43
C SER A 9 8.91 0.92 33.75
N GLU A 10 8.29 -0.16 33.26
CA GLU A 10 6.98 -0.13 32.62
C GLU A 10 5.89 0.36 33.59
N ASP A 11 5.75 -0.31 34.73
CA ASP A 11 4.73 0.01 35.74
C ASP A 11 4.81 1.48 36.18
N LEU A 12 6.04 1.99 36.35
CA LEU A 12 6.24 3.38 36.73
C LEU A 12 5.80 4.36 35.64
N VAL A 13 6.09 4.08 34.36
CA VAL A 13 5.61 4.90 33.23
C VAL A 13 4.09 4.86 33.13
N LEU A 14 3.49 3.67 33.19
CA LEU A 14 2.03 3.50 33.09
C LEU A 14 1.28 4.12 34.27
N SER A 15 1.88 4.13 35.47
CA SER A 15 1.31 4.79 36.65
C SER A 15 1.09 6.31 36.47
N ARG A 16 1.69 6.93 35.44
CA ARG A 16 1.54 8.36 35.15
C ARG A 16 0.32 8.69 34.28
N LEU A 17 -0.40 7.69 33.78
CA LEU A 17 -1.63 7.92 33.02
C LEU A 17 -2.76 8.43 33.94
N ALA A 18 -3.19 9.67 33.72
CA ALA A 18 -4.22 10.31 34.55
C ALA A 18 -5.57 9.56 34.52
N PRO A 19 -6.37 9.59 35.61
CA PRO A 19 -7.64 8.86 35.68
C PRO A 19 -8.65 9.21 34.58
N GLY A 20 -8.64 10.45 34.08
CA GLY A 20 -9.58 10.94 33.06
C GLY A 20 -9.12 10.77 31.60
N VAL A 21 -8.07 10.00 31.34
CA VAL A 21 -7.62 9.71 29.96
C VAL A 21 -8.67 8.88 29.23
N ASP A 22 -8.90 9.20 27.94
CA ASP A 22 -9.78 8.43 27.06
C ASP A 22 -9.48 6.92 27.14
N PRO A 23 -10.50 6.06 27.32
CA PRO A 23 -10.28 4.62 27.51
C PRO A 23 -9.53 3.94 26.37
N ARG A 24 -9.78 4.35 25.12
CA ARG A 24 -9.11 3.73 23.96
C ARG A 24 -7.67 4.21 23.83
N PHE A 25 -7.42 5.50 24.00
CA PHE A 25 -6.06 6.05 24.01
C PHE A 25 -5.22 5.43 25.14
N ARG A 26 -5.81 5.27 26.33
CA ARG A 26 -5.18 4.56 27.46
C ARG A 26 -4.75 3.16 27.05
N GLN A 27 -5.65 2.37 26.48
CA GLN A 27 -5.35 0.99 26.05
C GLN A 27 -4.20 0.95 25.03
N VAL A 28 -4.18 1.87 24.06
CA VAL A 28 -3.11 1.96 23.05
C VAL A 28 -1.77 2.28 23.71
N MET A 29 -1.71 3.30 24.57
CA MET A 29 -0.47 3.70 25.23
C MET A 29 0.05 2.66 26.22
N GLU A 30 -0.84 1.99 26.95
CA GLU A 30 -0.48 0.88 27.84
C GLU A 30 0.20 -0.25 27.06
N SER A 31 -0.37 -0.65 25.93
CA SER A 31 0.23 -1.66 25.04
C SER A 31 1.55 -1.19 24.44
N ALA A 32 1.61 0.04 23.92
CA ALA A 32 2.80 0.57 23.26
C ALA A 32 4.00 0.64 24.23
N VAL A 33 3.79 1.20 25.44
CA VAL A 33 4.84 1.28 26.46
C VAL A 33 5.31 -0.11 26.89
N ARG A 34 4.39 -1.05 27.10
CA ARG A 34 4.71 -2.44 27.46
C ARG A 34 5.62 -3.10 26.44
N HIS A 35 5.21 -3.08 25.17
CA HIS A 35 5.98 -3.72 24.10
C HIS A 35 7.31 -3.02 23.83
N LEU A 36 7.37 -1.68 23.92
CA LEU A 36 8.62 -0.94 23.76
C LEU A 36 9.61 -1.24 24.89
N HIS A 37 9.16 -1.24 26.14
CA HIS A 37 10.03 -1.59 27.28
C HIS A 37 10.48 -3.05 27.22
N ALA A 38 9.61 -3.97 26.81
CA ALA A 38 9.97 -5.37 26.61
C ALA A 38 11.08 -5.52 25.56
N PHE A 39 10.94 -4.87 24.40
CA PHE A 39 11.97 -4.86 23.36
C PHE A 39 13.31 -4.30 23.85
N VAL A 40 13.31 -3.16 24.55
CA VAL A 40 14.55 -2.57 25.08
C VAL A 40 15.23 -3.48 26.12
N LYS A 41 14.46 -4.17 26.97
CA LYS A 41 15.00 -5.13 27.94
C LYS A 41 15.53 -6.39 27.26
N GLU A 42 14.91 -6.82 26.17
CA GLU A 42 15.31 -8.02 25.44
C GLU A 42 16.67 -7.85 24.76
N ILE A 43 16.90 -6.70 24.11
CA ILE A 43 18.11 -6.46 23.33
C ILE A 43 19.24 -5.78 24.12
N GLU A 44 18.94 -5.24 25.31
CA GLU A 44 19.86 -4.48 26.18
C GLU A 44 20.74 -3.47 25.39
N PRO A 45 20.14 -2.49 24.68
CA PRO A 45 20.86 -1.70 23.71
C PRO A 45 21.90 -0.80 24.40
N THR A 46 23.04 -0.66 23.74
CA THR A 46 24.05 0.34 24.12
C THR A 46 23.52 1.76 23.90
N MET A 47 24.15 2.75 24.57
CA MET A 47 23.82 4.16 24.32
C MET A 47 24.03 4.57 22.86
N ALA A 48 25.06 4.02 22.20
CA ALA A 48 25.32 4.30 20.79
C ALA A 48 24.23 3.74 19.86
N GLU A 49 23.69 2.56 20.17
CA GLU A 49 22.55 1.99 19.42
C GLU A 49 21.29 2.81 19.63
N TRP A 50 21.02 3.25 20.86
CA TRP A 50 19.91 4.15 21.16
C TRP A 50 20.04 5.50 20.42
N GLU A 51 21.21 6.13 20.45
CA GLU A 51 21.48 7.38 19.71
C GLU A 51 21.27 7.20 18.20
N ARG A 52 21.72 6.07 17.63
CA ARG A 52 21.50 5.73 16.22
C ARG A 52 20.02 5.53 15.90
N ALA A 53 19.26 4.87 16.77
CA ALA A 53 17.82 4.72 16.61
C ALA A 53 17.10 6.07 16.64
N ILE A 54 17.44 6.96 17.59
CA ILE A 54 16.89 8.33 17.63
C ILE A 54 17.26 9.11 16.36
N GLY A 55 18.49 8.95 15.86
CA GLY A 55 18.93 9.54 14.60
C GLY A 55 18.09 9.06 13.41
N PHE A 56 17.84 7.75 13.31
CA PHE A 56 16.97 7.17 12.28
C PHE A 56 15.55 7.76 12.32
N LEU A 57 14.91 7.78 13.50
CA LEU A 57 13.57 8.34 13.67
C LEU A 57 13.52 9.83 13.30
N THR A 58 14.54 10.59 13.70
CA THR A 58 14.66 12.02 13.39
C THR A 58 14.79 12.25 11.89
N ALA A 59 15.70 11.54 11.21
CA ALA A 59 15.91 11.67 9.78
C ALA A 59 14.68 11.23 8.97
N THR A 60 13.96 10.20 9.45
CA THR A 60 12.71 9.72 8.83
C THR A 60 11.67 10.85 8.84
N GLY A 61 11.53 11.57 9.96
CA GLY A 61 10.66 12.74 10.02
C GLY A 61 11.11 13.91 9.14
N GLN A 62 12.41 14.19 9.08
CA GLN A 62 12.96 15.34 8.35
C GLN A 62 12.84 15.24 6.82
N ILE A 63 12.88 14.01 6.27
CA ILE A 63 12.77 13.80 4.81
C ILE A 63 11.31 13.74 4.34
N CYS A 64 10.34 13.68 5.26
CA CYS A 64 8.92 13.74 4.91
C CYS A 64 8.54 15.14 4.41
N ASP A 65 7.76 15.22 3.34
CA ASP A 65 7.21 16.46 2.78
C ASP A 65 5.79 16.23 2.23
N GLY A 66 5.28 17.17 1.42
CA GLY A 66 3.93 17.06 0.85
C GLY A 66 3.75 15.94 -0.17
N LYS A 67 4.84 15.33 -0.66
CA LYS A 67 4.85 14.24 -1.66
C LYS A 67 5.49 12.95 -1.13
N ARG A 68 6.38 13.05 -0.14
CA ARG A 68 7.10 11.93 0.46
C ARG A 68 6.67 11.69 1.91
N GLN A 69 6.31 10.45 2.21
CA GLN A 69 5.98 10.00 3.57
C GLN A 69 6.88 8.82 3.99
N GLU A 70 8.09 9.15 4.45
CA GLU A 70 9.08 8.14 4.88
C GLU A 70 8.61 7.33 6.10
N TRP A 71 7.76 7.90 6.97
CA TRP A 71 7.13 7.14 8.06
C TRP A 71 6.18 6.05 7.56
N ILE A 72 5.42 6.33 6.50
CA ILE A 72 4.58 5.32 5.85
C ILE A 72 5.49 4.28 5.21
N LEU A 73 6.57 4.68 4.53
CA LEU A 73 7.52 3.75 3.94
C LEU A 73 8.21 2.85 4.98
N ALA A 74 8.53 3.38 6.16
CA ALA A 74 9.05 2.59 7.28
C ALA A 74 8.00 1.58 7.78
N SER A 75 6.74 2.00 7.90
CA SER A 75 5.62 1.11 8.25
C SER A 75 5.42 0.00 7.21
N ASP A 76 5.49 0.34 5.92
CA ASP A 76 5.34 -0.59 4.79
C ASP A 76 6.46 -1.64 4.81
N THR A 77 7.72 -1.18 4.89
CA THR A 77 8.90 -2.05 4.85
C THR A 77 9.10 -2.87 6.12
N LEU A 78 8.49 -2.50 7.25
CA LEU A 78 8.43 -3.32 8.45
C LEU A 78 7.18 -4.20 8.53
N GLY A 79 6.32 -4.19 7.50
CA GLY A 79 5.11 -5.00 7.41
C GLY A 79 3.94 -4.53 8.29
N VAL A 80 4.08 -3.39 8.97
CA VAL A 80 3.05 -2.83 9.86
C VAL A 80 1.82 -2.41 9.07
N SER A 81 2.00 -1.78 7.90
CA SER A 81 0.88 -1.33 7.07
C SER A 81 0.02 -2.51 6.60
N MET A 82 0.64 -3.62 6.17
CA MET A 82 -0.05 -4.85 5.78
C MET A 82 -0.75 -5.51 6.97
N LEU A 83 -0.13 -5.51 8.15
CA LEU A 83 -0.76 -6.04 9.36
C LEU A 83 -2.00 -5.23 9.76
N VAL A 84 -1.91 -3.89 9.71
CA VAL A 84 -3.05 -3.00 9.97
C VAL A 84 -4.17 -3.25 8.95
N ASP A 85 -3.84 -3.39 7.67
CA ASP A 85 -4.81 -3.72 6.62
C ASP A 85 -5.52 -5.05 6.90
N ALA A 86 -4.76 -6.13 7.17
CA ALA A 86 -5.30 -7.45 7.45
C ALA A 86 -6.21 -7.50 8.70
N ILE A 87 -5.93 -6.70 9.73
CA ILE A 87 -6.75 -6.61 10.93
C ILE A 87 -8.09 -5.92 10.64
N ASN A 88 -8.07 -4.83 9.86
CA ASN A 88 -9.25 -3.98 9.65
C ASN A 88 -10.12 -4.44 8.46
N HIS A 89 -9.56 -5.20 7.53
CA HIS A 89 -10.25 -5.64 6.31
C HIS A 89 -10.38 -7.17 6.25
N ARG A 90 -10.91 -7.76 7.31
CA ARG A 90 -11.34 -9.16 7.28
C ARG A 90 -12.53 -9.29 6.34
N ARG A 91 -12.27 -9.87 5.18
CA ARG A 91 -13.28 -10.11 4.14
C ARG A 91 -13.77 -11.56 4.20
N PRO A 92 -15.05 -11.79 3.86
CA PRO A 92 -15.56 -13.14 3.70
C PRO A 92 -14.95 -13.80 2.47
N ASP A 93 -15.00 -15.13 2.45
CA ASP A 93 -14.46 -15.94 1.36
C ASP A 93 -15.06 -15.53 0.01
N GLY A 94 -14.20 -15.34 -0.98
CA GLY A 94 -14.57 -14.97 -2.35
C GLY A 94 -14.68 -13.47 -2.61
N ALA A 95 -14.71 -12.60 -1.61
CA ALA A 95 -14.54 -11.16 -1.83
C ALA A 95 -13.07 -10.85 -2.19
N THR A 96 -12.84 -9.87 -3.08
CA THR A 96 -11.48 -9.49 -3.48
C THR A 96 -10.71 -8.97 -2.27
N GLU A 97 -9.49 -9.48 -2.08
CA GLU A 97 -8.67 -9.13 -0.93
C GLU A 97 -8.14 -7.69 -0.98
N ASN A 98 -8.03 -7.06 0.19
CA ASN A 98 -7.29 -5.81 0.34
C ASN A 98 -5.78 -6.04 0.29
N THR A 99 -5.05 -4.98 -0.05
CA THR A 99 -3.61 -4.83 0.23
C THR A 99 -3.30 -3.34 0.41
N VAL A 100 -2.08 -3.01 0.85
CA VAL A 100 -1.67 -1.65 1.26
C VAL A 100 -1.88 -0.61 0.18
N LEU A 101 -2.35 0.59 0.54
CA LEU A 101 -2.52 1.70 -0.42
C LEU A 101 -1.22 2.13 -1.11
N GLY A 102 -0.10 2.09 -0.37
CA GLY A 102 1.17 2.69 -0.77
C GLY A 102 1.16 4.23 -0.72
N PRO A 103 2.33 4.87 -0.85
CA PRO A 103 2.47 6.31 -0.63
C PRO A 103 2.17 7.17 -1.87
N PHE A 104 1.80 6.58 -3.01
CA PHE A 104 1.74 7.27 -4.31
C PHE A 104 0.32 7.46 -4.87
N HIS A 105 -0.71 7.21 -4.07
CA HIS A 105 -2.07 7.63 -4.43
C HIS A 105 -2.19 9.16 -4.36
N VAL A 106 -2.86 9.75 -5.36
CA VAL A 106 -3.22 11.17 -5.36
C VAL A 106 -4.69 11.34 -5.69
N SER A 107 -5.36 12.25 -4.99
CA SER A 107 -6.73 12.62 -5.29
C SER A 107 -6.81 13.43 -6.58
N GLY A 108 -7.95 13.34 -7.29
CA GLY A 108 -8.22 14.16 -8.46
C GLY A 108 -7.63 13.62 -9.76
N ALA A 109 -7.38 12.30 -9.84
CA ALA A 109 -7.17 11.63 -11.11
C ALA A 109 -8.35 11.95 -12.07
N PRO A 110 -8.12 11.99 -13.38
CA PRO A 110 -9.17 12.30 -14.35
C PRO A 110 -10.22 11.18 -14.42
N GLU A 111 -11.50 11.56 -14.44
CA GLU A 111 -12.59 10.67 -14.87
C GLU A 111 -12.47 10.42 -16.38
N ARG A 112 -12.59 9.16 -16.78
CA ARG A 112 -12.33 8.69 -18.14
C ARG A 112 -13.46 7.77 -18.62
N GLU A 113 -13.63 7.71 -19.94
CA GLU A 113 -14.52 6.73 -20.55
C GLU A 113 -13.86 5.34 -20.52
N ASN A 114 -14.66 4.28 -20.38
CA ASN A 114 -14.11 2.93 -20.44
C ASN A 114 -13.48 2.67 -21.82
N GLY A 115 -12.26 2.13 -21.81
CA GLY A 115 -11.43 1.94 -23.00
C GLY A 115 -10.44 3.08 -23.24
N ASP A 116 -10.49 4.18 -22.48
CA ASP A 116 -9.49 5.25 -22.55
C ASP A 116 -8.11 4.77 -22.10
N ASN A 117 -7.08 5.42 -22.66
CA ASN A 117 -5.68 5.16 -22.32
C ASN A 117 -5.21 6.04 -21.15
N ILE A 118 -4.68 5.42 -20.10
CA ILE A 118 -4.06 6.12 -18.96
C ILE A 118 -2.56 6.37 -19.17
N CYS A 119 -1.91 5.72 -20.14
CA CYS A 119 -0.52 5.99 -20.53
C CYS A 119 -0.46 7.20 -21.46
N LEU A 120 -0.04 8.34 -20.91
CA LEU A 120 0.04 9.63 -21.58
C LEU A 120 1.44 9.92 -22.14
N ASP A 121 2.47 9.25 -21.63
CA ASP A 121 3.86 9.40 -22.10
C ASP A 121 4.22 8.46 -23.27
N GLY A 122 3.33 7.52 -23.61
CA GLY A 122 3.48 6.61 -24.74
C GLY A 122 4.59 5.56 -24.55
N LYS A 123 5.03 5.31 -23.31
CA LYS A 123 6.11 4.36 -23.01
C LYS A 123 5.57 3.03 -22.50
N GLY A 124 6.28 1.95 -22.85
CA GLY A 124 6.03 0.59 -22.39
C GLY A 124 5.17 -0.25 -23.33
N ALA A 125 5.05 -1.54 -23.00
CA ALA A 125 4.30 -2.50 -23.81
C ALA A 125 2.79 -2.29 -23.64
N PRO A 126 2.01 -2.01 -24.71
CA PRO A 126 0.57 -1.77 -24.61
C PRO A 126 -0.17 -2.91 -23.90
N CYS A 127 -1.08 -2.56 -23.02
CA CYS A 127 -1.88 -3.50 -22.24
C CYS A 127 -3.32 -3.02 -22.12
N VAL A 128 -4.28 -3.94 -22.29
CA VAL A 128 -5.69 -3.69 -21.96
C VAL A 128 -6.04 -4.45 -20.70
N VAL A 129 -6.62 -3.76 -19.72
CA VAL A 129 -7.11 -4.40 -18.50
C VAL A 129 -8.63 -4.34 -18.51
N ARG A 130 -9.28 -5.47 -18.24
CA ARG A 130 -10.74 -5.60 -18.23
C ARG A 130 -11.21 -6.39 -17.03
N GLY A 131 -12.47 -6.20 -16.65
CA GLY A 131 -13.08 -7.00 -15.59
C GLY A 131 -14.53 -6.64 -15.35
N ARG A 132 -15.10 -7.22 -14.30
CA ARG A 132 -16.43 -6.89 -13.77
C ARG A 132 -16.36 -6.57 -12.29
N VAL A 133 -17.10 -5.56 -11.86
CA VAL A 133 -17.39 -5.30 -10.45
C VAL A 133 -18.70 -6.02 -10.09
N THR A 134 -18.63 -6.88 -9.09
CA THR A 134 -19.75 -7.69 -8.58
C THR A 134 -19.86 -7.62 -7.07
N ASP A 135 -21.02 -7.98 -6.53
CA ASP A 135 -21.19 -8.21 -5.09
C ASP A 135 -20.84 -9.65 -4.69
N GLU A 136 -20.91 -9.95 -3.39
CA GLU A 136 -20.64 -11.28 -2.83
C GLU A 136 -21.52 -12.40 -3.42
N ALA A 137 -22.70 -12.07 -3.94
CA ALA A 137 -23.60 -13.01 -4.60
C ALA A 137 -23.34 -13.13 -6.12
N GLY A 138 -22.36 -12.39 -6.65
CA GLY A 138 -22.02 -12.35 -8.08
C GLY A 138 -22.93 -11.43 -8.90
N ALA A 139 -23.80 -10.64 -8.28
CA ALA A 139 -24.62 -9.67 -9.00
C ALA A 139 -23.75 -8.48 -9.45
N PRO A 140 -23.93 -7.96 -10.68
CA PRO A 140 -23.16 -6.83 -11.16
C PRO A 140 -23.43 -5.58 -10.32
N VAL A 141 -22.38 -4.82 -10.03
CA VAL A 141 -22.45 -3.51 -9.37
C VAL A 141 -22.26 -2.45 -10.44
N GLU A 142 -23.36 -1.85 -10.90
CA GLU A 142 -23.36 -0.70 -11.80
C GLU A 142 -22.90 0.56 -11.08
N GLY A 143 -22.14 1.42 -11.76
CA GLY A 143 -21.77 2.73 -11.24
C GLY A 143 -20.71 2.70 -10.14
N ALA A 144 -20.04 1.56 -9.94
CA ALA A 144 -18.86 1.49 -9.07
C ALA A 144 -17.74 2.34 -9.68
N ARG A 145 -17.07 3.12 -8.85
CA ARG A 145 -15.94 3.96 -9.23
C ARG A 145 -14.65 3.16 -9.06
N ILE A 146 -13.84 3.05 -10.12
CA ILE A 146 -12.59 2.31 -10.17
C ILE A 146 -11.44 3.30 -10.38
N ASP A 147 -10.74 3.66 -9.31
CA ASP A 147 -9.49 4.43 -9.34
C ASP A 147 -8.32 3.51 -9.66
N VAL A 148 -7.54 3.79 -10.70
CA VAL A 148 -6.34 3.01 -11.02
C VAL A 148 -5.12 3.89 -11.18
N TRP A 149 -3.99 3.39 -10.70
CA TRP A 149 -2.69 4.00 -10.94
C TRP A 149 -1.56 2.96 -10.95
N GLN A 150 -0.49 3.26 -11.68
CA GLN A 150 0.74 2.44 -11.73
C GLN A 150 1.95 3.31 -12.07
N THR A 151 3.15 2.75 -12.00
CA THR A 151 4.35 3.39 -12.54
C THR A 151 4.33 3.39 -14.07
N ASN A 152 5.06 4.33 -14.68
CA ASN A 152 5.38 4.25 -16.09
C ASN A 152 6.50 3.22 -16.36
N ASP A 153 6.93 3.12 -17.62
CA ASP A 153 7.96 2.15 -18.08
C ASP A 153 9.35 2.41 -17.48
N ASP A 154 9.60 3.63 -16.96
CA ASP A 154 10.84 3.97 -16.25
C ASP A 154 10.78 3.57 -14.75
N GLY A 155 9.66 3.02 -14.28
CA GLY A 155 9.48 2.59 -12.88
C GLY A 155 9.12 3.72 -11.92
N PHE A 156 8.58 4.85 -12.40
CA PHE A 156 8.21 5.99 -11.57
C PHE A 156 6.73 6.34 -11.67
N TYR A 157 6.14 6.75 -10.55
CA TYR A 157 4.88 7.49 -10.56
C TYR A 157 5.13 8.94 -10.99
N ASP A 158 4.15 9.54 -11.67
CA ASP A 158 4.17 10.95 -12.12
C ASP A 158 4.58 11.95 -11.01
N VAL A 159 4.10 11.73 -9.78
CA VAL A 159 4.41 12.57 -8.60
C VAL A 159 5.90 12.59 -8.23
N GLN A 160 6.65 11.55 -8.60
CA GLN A 160 8.10 11.46 -8.41
C GLN A 160 8.88 12.13 -9.54
N GLN A 161 8.23 12.40 -10.67
CA GLN A 161 8.83 12.91 -11.90
C GLN A 161 8.08 14.17 -12.40
N THR A 162 7.79 15.10 -11.48
CA THR A 162 7.12 16.38 -11.81
C THR A 162 7.92 17.16 -12.87
N GLY A 163 7.27 17.54 -13.96
CA GLY A 163 7.90 18.24 -15.09
C GLY A 163 8.65 17.34 -16.07
N ILE A 164 8.68 16.02 -15.83
CA ILE A 164 9.23 15.00 -16.73
C ILE A 164 8.10 14.14 -17.31
N GLN A 165 7.22 13.61 -16.45
CA GLN A 165 6.00 12.94 -16.90
C GLN A 165 4.86 13.95 -17.14
N PRO A 166 3.92 13.67 -18.05
CA PRO A 166 2.66 14.39 -18.10
C PRO A 166 1.94 14.34 -16.75
N ASP A 167 1.28 15.44 -16.38
CA ASP A 167 0.47 15.47 -15.15
C ASP A 167 -0.61 14.38 -15.20
N MET A 168 -0.77 13.62 -14.11
CA MET A 168 -1.72 12.50 -14.02
C MET A 168 -1.48 11.37 -15.04
N ASN A 169 -0.24 11.20 -15.51
CA ASN A 169 0.17 10.04 -16.30
C ASN A 169 -0.02 8.74 -15.51
N MET A 170 -0.41 7.65 -16.21
CA MET A 170 -0.68 6.34 -15.64
C MET A 170 -1.79 6.33 -14.57
N ARG A 171 -2.71 7.31 -14.60
CA ARG A 171 -3.84 7.45 -13.67
C ARG A 171 -5.17 7.61 -14.40
N GLY A 172 -6.22 7.03 -13.84
CA GLY A 172 -7.57 7.19 -14.35
C GLY A 172 -8.64 6.69 -13.38
N ILE A 173 -9.81 7.30 -13.47
CA ILE A 173 -11.01 6.86 -12.78
C ILE A 173 -12.01 6.40 -13.83
N PHE A 174 -12.46 5.17 -13.69
CA PHE A 174 -13.48 4.57 -14.56
C PHE A 174 -14.73 4.26 -13.75
N THR A 175 -15.83 4.03 -14.46
CA THR A 175 -17.13 3.69 -13.85
C THR A 175 -17.62 2.38 -14.44
N SER A 176 -17.97 1.42 -13.59
CA SER A 176 -18.53 0.15 -14.05
C SER A 176 -19.86 0.35 -14.79
N ARG A 177 -20.04 -0.38 -15.88
CA ARG A 177 -21.25 -0.36 -16.71
C ARG A 177 -22.40 -1.09 -16.02
N ALA A 178 -23.59 -1.05 -16.62
CA ALA A 178 -24.79 -1.72 -16.11
C ALA A 178 -24.63 -3.23 -15.86
N ASP A 179 -23.77 -3.89 -16.63
CA ASP A 179 -23.43 -5.31 -16.45
C ASP A 179 -22.24 -5.54 -15.51
N GLY A 180 -21.79 -4.50 -14.81
CA GLY A 180 -20.63 -4.48 -13.93
C GLY A 180 -19.30 -4.34 -14.66
N SER A 181 -19.26 -4.42 -16.00
CA SER A 181 -17.99 -4.43 -16.72
C SER A 181 -17.25 -3.09 -16.68
N TYR A 182 -15.93 -3.15 -16.69
CA TYR A 182 -15.04 -2.01 -16.86
C TYR A 182 -13.83 -2.39 -17.73
N ASP A 183 -13.21 -1.41 -18.37
CA ASP A 183 -11.95 -1.59 -19.07
C ASP A 183 -11.18 -0.29 -19.25
N PHE A 184 -9.86 -0.41 -19.35
CA PHE A 184 -8.95 0.69 -19.65
C PHE A 184 -7.71 0.21 -20.40
N VAL A 185 -7.09 1.12 -21.14
CA VAL A 185 -5.81 0.90 -21.83
C VAL A 185 -4.69 1.50 -20.99
N THR A 186 -3.58 0.78 -20.89
CA THR A 186 -2.38 1.14 -20.14
C THR A 186 -1.17 0.47 -20.78
N THR A 187 -0.06 0.33 -20.06
CA THR A 187 1.06 -0.54 -20.39
C THR A 187 1.26 -1.62 -19.31
N LYS A 188 1.82 -2.76 -19.71
CA LYS A 188 2.13 -3.85 -18.78
C LYS A 188 3.08 -3.29 -17.71
N PRO A 189 2.74 -3.38 -16.41
CA PRO A 189 3.59 -2.83 -15.37
C PRO A 189 4.91 -3.59 -15.30
N LEU A 190 5.93 -2.91 -14.78
CA LEU A 190 7.27 -3.45 -14.52
C LEU A 190 7.55 -3.41 -13.01
N PRO A 191 8.42 -4.29 -12.50
CA PRO A 191 8.89 -4.17 -11.13
C PRO A 191 9.67 -2.87 -10.96
N TYR A 192 9.57 -2.27 -9.79
CA TYR A 192 10.26 -1.01 -9.49
C TYR A 192 10.79 -0.99 -8.05
N SER A 193 11.77 -0.13 -7.80
CA SER A 193 12.32 0.08 -6.46
C SER A 193 11.52 1.12 -5.69
N ILE A 194 11.19 0.85 -4.43
CA ILE A 194 10.78 1.92 -3.51
C ILE A 194 11.91 2.97 -3.36
N PRO A 195 11.64 4.19 -2.85
CA PRO A 195 12.69 5.17 -2.55
C PRO A 195 13.75 4.61 -1.59
N THR A 196 15.04 4.75 -1.96
CA THR A 196 16.17 4.22 -1.16
C THR A 196 17.19 5.29 -0.75
N ASP A 197 16.95 6.54 -1.10
CA ASP A 197 17.80 7.70 -0.77
C ASP A 197 17.58 8.24 0.65
N GLY A 198 16.68 7.61 1.43
CA GLY A 198 16.33 7.99 2.79
C GLY A 198 16.74 6.95 3.84
N PRO A 199 16.41 7.20 5.13
CA PRO A 199 16.71 6.29 6.23
C PRO A 199 16.16 4.87 6.02
N VAL A 200 15.00 4.72 5.38
CA VAL A 200 14.42 3.40 5.11
C VAL A 200 15.29 2.60 4.13
N GLY A 201 15.83 3.26 3.10
CA GLY A 201 16.77 2.62 2.17
C GLY A 201 18.02 2.10 2.89
N ALA A 202 18.62 2.94 3.74
CA ALA A 202 19.77 2.54 4.55
C ALA A 202 19.44 1.40 5.54
N MET A 203 18.23 1.40 6.11
CA MET A 203 17.75 0.30 6.97
C MET A 203 17.62 -1.01 6.18
N LEU A 204 17.02 -0.98 4.99
CA LEU A 204 16.89 -2.17 4.14
C LEU A 204 18.25 -2.72 3.72
N GLU A 205 19.17 -1.86 3.32
CA GLU A 205 20.55 -2.24 2.99
C GLU A 205 21.23 -2.92 4.19
N ALA A 206 21.12 -2.33 5.38
CA ALA A 206 21.68 -2.91 6.61
C ALA A 206 21.03 -4.25 7.00
N MET A 207 19.77 -4.49 6.63
CA MET A 207 19.08 -5.76 6.79
C MET A 207 19.39 -6.78 5.68
N GLY A 208 20.16 -6.40 4.65
CA GLY A 208 20.42 -7.23 3.48
C GLY A 208 19.19 -7.45 2.59
N ARG A 209 18.23 -6.53 2.60
CA ARG A 209 16.98 -6.61 1.84
C ARG A 209 17.04 -5.75 0.58
N HIS A 210 16.46 -6.23 -0.51
CA HIS A 210 16.27 -5.41 -1.71
C HIS A 210 15.05 -4.49 -1.58
N PRO A 211 15.03 -3.36 -2.29
CA PRO A 211 13.92 -2.39 -2.28
C PRO A 211 12.82 -2.66 -3.32
N MET A 212 12.97 -3.74 -4.11
CA MET A 212 12.10 -4.02 -5.25
C MET A 212 10.69 -4.44 -4.82
N ARG A 213 9.70 -3.92 -5.56
CA ARG A 213 8.33 -4.39 -5.57
C ARG A 213 8.05 -5.08 -6.91
N PRO A 214 7.27 -6.17 -6.93
CA PRO A 214 6.85 -6.82 -8.17
C PRO A 214 5.98 -5.89 -9.00
N ALA A 215 5.92 -6.09 -10.32
CA ALA A 215 5.04 -5.35 -11.21
C ALA A 215 3.57 -5.42 -10.75
N HIS A 216 2.91 -4.27 -10.60
CA HIS A 216 1.51 -4.21 -10.17
C HIS A 216 0.75 -2.98 -10.69
N ILE A 217 -0.58 -3.06 -10.63
CA ILE A 217 -1.51 -1.95 -10.85
C ILE A 217 -2.35 -1.79 -9.59
N HIS A 218 -2.45 -0.55 -9.10
CA HIS A 218 -3.26 -0.24 -7.94
C HIS A 218 -4.72 -0.01 -8.30
N TYR A 219 -5.60 -0.32 -7.33
CA TYR A 219 -7.04 -0.13 -7.40
C TYR A 219 -7.58 0.49 -6.11
N ILE A 220 -8.43 1.51 -6.24
CA ILE A 220 -9.45 1.83 -5.24
C ILE A 220 -10.81 1.68 -5.88
N VAL A 221 -11.63 0.77 -5.36
CA VAL A 221 -12.99 0.54 -5.84
C VAL A 221 -14.00 0.96 -4.78
N THR A 222 -14.89 1.86 -5.14
CA THR A 222 -15.97 2.34 -4.26
C THR A 222 -17.33 2.24 -4.95
N ALA A 223 -18.36 1.89 -4.18
CA ALA A 223 -19.74 1.89 -4.64
C ALA A 223 -20.68 2.16 -3.45
N PRO A 224 -21.80 2.87 -3.65
CA PRO A 224 -22.79 3.08 -2.59
C PRO A 224 -23.28 1.74 -1.99
N GLY A 225 -23.23 1.61 -0.67
CA GLY A 225 -23.64 0.39 0.03
C GLY A 225 -22.58 -0.71 0.11
N TYR A 226 -21.35 -0.45 -0.33
CA TYR A 226 -20.23 -1.40 -0.29
C TYR A 226 -19.04 -0.83 0.50
N GLU A 227 -18.27 -1.72 1.12
CA GLU A 227 -16.99 -1.35 1.71
C GLU A 227 -15.99 -0.95 0.61
N THR A 228 -15.30 0.17 0.81
CA THR A 228 -14.18 0.59 -0.06
C THR A 228 -13.16 -0.54 -0.14
N LEU A 229 -12.77 -0.91 -1.36
CA LEU A 229 -11.68 -1.84 -1.62
C LEU A 229 -10.44 -1.05 -2.03
N VAL A 230 -9.35 -1.23 -1.29
CA VAL A 230 -8.01 -0.82 -1.70
C VAL A 230 -7.23 -2.09 -2.00
N THR A 231 -6.77 -2.26 -3.23
CA THR A 231 -6.08 -3.50 -3.63
C THR A 231 -5.10 -3.27 -4.78
N HIS A 232 -4.37 -4.31 -5.16
CA HIS A 232 -3.50 -4.35 -6.33
C HIS A 232 -3.82 -5.59 -7.15
N ILE A 233 -3.43 -5.59 -8.42
CA ILE A 233 -3.11 -6.82 -9.14
C ILE A 233 -1.61 -6.89 -9.38
N PHE A 234 -1.04 -8.09 -9.26
CA PHE A 234 0.38 -8.37 -9.48
C PHE A 234 0.57 -9.20 -10.75
N VAL A 235 1.67 -8.99 -11.46
CA VAL A 235 1.95 -9.75 -12.69
C VAL A 235 2.47 -11.15 -12.33
N ASP A 236 1.78 -12.18 -12.82
CA ASP A 236 2.24 -13.56 -12.73
C ASP A 236 3.63 -13.75 -13.37
N GLY A 237 4.49 -14.51 -12.69
CA GLY A 237 5.87 -14.76 -13.09
C GLY A 237 6.87 -13.63 -12.79
N ASP A 238 6.47 -12.55 -12.11
CA ASP A 238 7.41 -11.51 -11.69
C ASP A 238 8.41 -12.07 -10.63
N PRO A 239 9.72 -11.78 -10.75
CA PRO A 239 10.74 -12.34 -9.88
C PRO A 239 10.68 -11.88 -8.42
N TYR A 240 9.88 -10.85 -8.09
CA TYR A 240 9.76 -10.29 -6.74
C TYR A 240 8.44 -10.64 -6.04
N LEU A 241 7.64 -11.57 -6.58
CA LEU A 241 6.36 -11.96 -5.96
C LEU A 241 6.52 -12.54 -4.55
N ASP A 242 7.59 -13.29 -4.31
CA ASP A 242 7.88 -13.93 -3.01
C ASP A 242 8.70 -13.04 -2.05
N SER A 243 9.07 -11.84 -2.50
CA SER A 243 10.06 -11.00 -1.84
C SER A 243 9.73 -9.50 -1.90
N ASP A 244 8.48 -9.13 -2.18
CA ASP A 244 8.00 -7.75 -2.21
C ASP A 244 8.47 -6.96 -0.96
N ALA A 245 9.17 -5.86 -1.18
CA ALA A 245 9.76 -5.04 -0.12
C ALA A 245 8.74 -4.55 0.92
N VAL A 246 7.45 -4.50 0.57
CA VAL A 246 6.35 -4.05 1.45
C VAL A 246 5.33 -5.15 1.78
N PHE A 247 5.62 -6.41 1.42
CA PHE A 247 4.77 -7.57 1.75
C PHE A 247 3.34 -7.50 1.21
N GLY A 248 3.11 -6.79 0.10
CA GLY A 248 1.78 -6.50 -0.44
C GLY A 248 1.16 -7.63 -1.26
N VAL A 249 1.96 -8.63 -1.66
CA VAL A 249 1.53 -9.73 -2.53
C VAL A 249 0.61 -10.69 -1.79
N LYS A 250 -0.47 -11.07 -2.47
CA LYS A 250 -1.38 -12.15 -2.08
C LYS A 250 -1.67 -13.02 -3.29
N GLU A 251 -1.75 -14.31 -3.09
CA GLU A 251 -1.92 -15.28 -4.19
C GLU A 251 -3.16 -14.98 -5.05
N SER A 252 -4.28 -14.60 -4.43
CA SER A 252 -5.53 -14.25 -5.11
C SER A 252 -5.45 -12.99 -5.97
N LEU A 253 -4.41 -12.17 -5.79
CA LEU A 253 -4.18 -10.92 -6.50
C LEU A 253 -3.14 -11.05 -7.62
N ILE A 254 -2.59 -12.25 -7.84
CA ILE A 254 -1.67 -12.53 -8.95
C ILE A 254 -2.49 -12.81 -10.21
N VAL A 255 -2.23 -12.03 -11.25
CA VAL A 255 -2.98 -12.05 -12.52
C VAL A 255 -2.03 -12.37 -13.67
N THR A 256 -2.44 -13.28 -14.55
CA THR A 256 -1.71 -13.58 -15.78
C THR A 256 -1.94 -12.49 -16.83
N PHE A 257 -0.85 -11.90 -17.32
CA PHE A 257 -0.88 -10.95 -18.43
C PHE A 257 -0.57 -11.68 -19.73
N HIS A 258 -1.61 -11.99 -20.51
CA HIS A 258 -1.48 -12.69 -21.78
C HIS A 258 -0.98 -11.75 -22.88
N GLU A 259 -0.08 -12.23 -23.73
CA GLU A 259 0.42 -11.48 -24.89
C GLU A 259 -0.17 -12.05 -26.19
N ASP A 260 -0.60 -11.18 -27.10
CA ASP A 260 -0.99 -11.52 -28.46
C ASP A 260 -0.52 -10.44 -29.46
N ALA A 261 -0.92 -10.57 -30.73
CA ALA A 261 -0.50 -9.66 -31.79
C ALA A 261 -0.94 -8.19 -31.59
N ALA A 262 -1.94 -7.93 -30.73
CA ALA A 262 -2.44 -6.59 -30.40
C ALA A 262 -1.81 -6.02 -29.12
N GLY A 263 -1.01 -6.79 -28.37
CA GLY A 263 -0.35 -6.39 -27.14
C GLY A 263 -0.67 -7.30 -25.96
N HIS A 264 -0.53 -6.77 -24.74
CA HIS A 264 -0.90 -7.49 -23.52
C HIS A 264 -2.38 -7.32 -23.16
N ARG A 265 -2.92 -8.31 -22.47
CA ARG A 265 -4.25 -8.24 -21.84
C ARG A 265 -4.25 -8.90 -20.47
N ALA A 266 -5.00 -8.32 -19.54
CA ALA A 266 -5.24 -8.87 -18.21
C ALA A 266 -6.73 -8.79 -17.87
N GLU A 267 -7.22 -9.81 -17.17
CA GLU A 267 -8.59 -9.88 -16.65
C GLU A 267 -8.56 -9.84 -15.13
N PHE A 268 -9.33 -8.95 -14.51
CA PHE A 268 -9.45 -8.84 -13.07
C PHE A 268 -10.88 -8.52 -12.65
N ASP A 269 -11.59 -9.51 -12.12
CA ASP A 269 -12.90 -9.29 -11.55
C ASP A 269 -12.80 -8.82 -10.10
N VAL A 270 -13.53 -7.76 -9.77
CA VAL A 270 -13.61 -7.20 -8.43
C VAL A 270 -14.91 -7.68 -7.78
N ARG A 271 -14.79 -8.28 -6.61
CA ARG A 271 -15.93 -8.66 -5.77
C ARG A 271 -15.96 -7.82 -4.50
N LEU A 272 -16.92 -6.89 -4.45
CA LEU A 272 -17.13 -5.97 -3.33
C LEU A 272 -17.96 -6.62 -2.23
N LYS A 273 -17.60 -6.28 -0.99
CA LYS A 273 -18.32 -6.65 0.22
C LYS A 273 -19.38 -5.61 0.54
N LYS A 274 -20.62 -6.03 0.83
CA LYS A 274 -21.69 -5.09 1.23
C LYS A 274 -21.43 -4.55 2.64
N LEU A 275 -21.82 -3.29 2.86
CA LEU A 275 -21.93 -2.75 4.21
C LEU A 275 -23.09 -3.45 4.91
N GLY A 276 -22.82 -4.02 6.08
CA GLY A 276 -23.82 -4.67 6.94
C GLY A 276 -24.77 -3.68 7.61
#